data_AF-A0A7C6W4Y7-F1
#
_entry.id   AF-A0A7C6W4Y7-F1
#
_cell.length_a   1.000
_cell.length_b   1.000
_cell.length_c   1.000
_cell.angle_alpha   90.00
_cell.angle_beta   90.00
_cell.angle_gamma   90.00
#
_symmetry.space_group_name_H-M   'P 1'
#
loop_
_entity.id
_entity.type
_entity.pdbx_description
1 polymer ?
#
loop_
_entity_poly.entity_id
_entity_poly.type
_entity_poly.pdbx_seq_one_letter_code
_entity_poly.pdbx_strand_id
1 'polypeptide(L)'
;MKKIVSLIVLFFMAIILIGCYESTGEVHIVEFFVENELFDTQEVVDGSKAEEIIPYEINGYEFEYWTLDSKQYYFNQMIKSSIKLDAKYKEILDITDENKYTVSFNTNGGSFIEDIIVLENNSVNRPKDPKRSGYSFVEWQLNGLKYEFNNLVKENLILDAVWKKEDTNINVNGKLNIFYLNDTHGAILNSNDEIGLSRIGNLIIDEFNNNPNDTLFLAGGDMFQGQLVSNDNKGALMVELLNEMKLDAFTLGNHEFDWGIDVVLEYFNPNTSGVKANFPVLGANIFKKSDDQLLDYVEPYTIVEKNNLKVGIIGVIGYGLESSIMLPRVSDYYFSEPSAIVEKYTKELREEKNVDIVIVNIHGDDYSFDSRVANFSGNSKVDVVLKGHTHRIEHGHLSTMPFLQAGSNGKYLGRIEMPYQIINNNFTSNRANSVPSVIDSDIRFNTENKNLNNIIDKYSEAIYEALNVEIIKAQEYMSKSSLSKFISRVMKTYTNADIAIHNNGGTRAPFEQGLGITAADVFKVFPFDNRIVLVEVTGRDLNEFYRGDWLTHYTDESSFNNNETYLVATNDYVYFGNKDSFNNDSHQYYELDLYELLLKVLKDLRDSGLKEFNVNTPLPIIGA
;
A
#
# COMPACT_ATOMS: atom_id res chain seq x y z
N MET A 1 -10.07 -46.09 16.40
CA MET A 1 -11.13 -47.09 16.12
C MET A 1 -12.34 -46.80 17.00
N LYS A 2 -13.51 -46.65 16.35
CA LYS A 2 -14.90 -46.49 16.86
C LYS A 2 -15.41 -45.06 17.18
N LYS A 3 -16.18 -44.54 16.19
CA LYS A 3 -17.46 -43.78 16.21
C LYS A 3 -17.47 -42.44 16.96
N ILE A 4 -17.56 -41.25 16.33
CA ILE A 4 -18.63 -40.65 15.49
C ILE A 4 -20.03 -40.79 16.11
N VAL A 5 -20.60 -39.67 16.59
CA VAL A 5 -21.91 -39.06 16.23
C VAL A 5 -22.21 -37.87 17.18
N SER A 6 -22.60 -36.73 16.57
CA SER A 6 -23.37 -35.58 17.07
C SER A 6 -22.86 -34.73 18.24
N LEU A 7 -22.40 -33.50 17.92
CA LEU A 7 -22.95 -32.21 18.44
C LEU A 7 -22.09 -31.04 17.93
N ILE A 8 -22.46 -30.39 16.82
CA ILE A 8 -22.02 -29.00 16.53
C ILE A 8 -23.20 -28.28 15.86
N VAL A 9 -24.15 -27.86 16.69
CA VAL A 9 -25.05 -26.73 16.41
C VAL A 9 -25.16 -26.00 17.74
N LEU A 10 -24.26 -25.05 17.97
CA LEU A 10 -24.34 -24.00 19.00
C LEU A 10 -22.95 -23.38 19.12
N PHE A 11 -22.70 -22.32 18.34
CA PHE A 11 -22.06 -21.09 18.80
C PHE A 11 -21.72 -20.26 17.55
N PHE A 12 -22.60 -19.32 17.18
CA PHE A 12 -22.22 -18.00 16.68
C PHE A 12 -23.50 -17.17 16.54
N MET A 13 -23.81 -16.38 17.57
CA MET A 13 -24.26 -14.99 17.39
C MET A 13 -24.51 -14.35 18.75
N ALA A 14 -23.65 -13.39 19.10
CA ALA A 14 -23.98 -12.35 20.05
C ALA A 14 -23.38 -11.02 19.56
N ILE A 15 -24.29 -10.16 19.06
CA ILE A 15 -24.28 -8.68 19.16
C ILE A 15 -23.26 -7.99 18.21
N ILE A 16 -23.66 -7.09 17.29
CA ILE A 16 -24.02 -5.68 17.55
C ILE A 16 -25.01 -5.13 16.50
N LEU A 17 -26.03 -4.42 17.01
CA LEU A 17 -26.97 -3.53 16.29
C LEU A 17 -26.28 -2.26 15.78
N ILE A 18 -26.74 -1.72 14.63
CA ILE A 18 -27.53 -0.47 14.53
C ILE A 18 -27.83 -0.20 13.04
N GLY A 19 -29.12 -0.05 12.70
CA GLY A 19 -29.54 0.68 11.51
C GLY A 19 -30.82 0.19 10.83
N CYS A 20 -31.94 0.80 11.22
CA CYS A 20 -33.21 0.91 10.48
C CYS A 20 -34.28 -0.20 10.62
N TYR A 21 -35.41 0.26 11.15
CA TYR A 21 -36.76 -0.29 11.11
C TYR A 21 -37.03 -1.58 11.90
N GLU A 22 -37.65 -1.42 13.07
CA GLU A 22 -38.57 -2.43 13.59
C GLU A 22 -39.67 -2.68 12.55
N SER A 23 -39.54 -3.72 11.74
CA SER A 23 -40.70 -4.45 11.25
C SER A 23 -40.91 -5.63 12.18
N THR A 24 -41.91 -5.54 13.07
CA THR A 24 -42.41 -6.67 13.85
C THR A 24 -43.21 -7.63 12.96
N GLY A 25 -42.64 -8.04 11.84
CA GLY A 25 -43.19 -9.03 10.94
C GLY A 25 -42.81 -10.44 11.40
N GLU A 26 -43.73 -11.39 11.27
CA GLU A 26 -43.44 -12.81 11.47
C GLU A 26 -42.30 -13.23 10.52
N VAL A 27 -41.30 -13.96 11.00
CA VAL A 27 -40.15 -14.41 10.19
C VAL A 27 -40.32 -15.88 9.85
N HIS A 28 -40.14 -16.20 8.57
CA HIS A 28 -40.20 -17.54 8.01
C HIS A 28 -38.82 -17.99 7.54
N ILE A 29 -38.54 -19.29 7.66
CA ILE A 29 -37.27 -19.88 7.22
C ILE A 29 -37.48 -20.56 5.87
N VAL A 30 -36.62 -20.25 4.91
CA VAL A 30 -36.55 -20.93 3.62
C VAL A 30 -35.30 -21.81 3.64
N GLU A 31 -35.49 -23.13 3.64
CA GLU A 31 -34.41 -24.10 3.64
C GLU A 31 -34.17 -24.64 2.23
N PHE A 32 -32.92 -24.64 1.79
CA PHE A 32 -32.50 -25.11 0.47
C PHE A 32 -31.81 -26.47 0.59
N PHE A 33 -32.26 -27.46 -0.17
CA PHE A 33 -31.73 -28.82 -0.12
C PHE A 33 -31.21 -29.29 -1.47
N VAL A 34 -30.02 -29.92 -1.46
CA VAL A 34 -29.40 -30.57 -2.63
C VAL A 34 -29.18 -32.03 -2.29
N GLU A 35 -29.67 -32.95 -3.13
CA GLU A 35 -29.59 -34.41 -2.90
C GLU A 35 -30.12 -34.88 -1.52
N ASN A 36 -31.10 -34.17 -0.95
CA ASN A 36 -31.66 -34.34 0.40
C ASN A 36 -30.75 -33.90 1.56
N GLU A 37 -29.65 -33.19 1.30
CA GLU A 37 -28.82 -32.52 2.31
C GLU A 37 -29.11 -31.02 2.36
N LEU A 38 -29.09 -30.43 3.56
CA LEU A 38 -29.29 -28.99 3.74
C LEU A 38 -28.09 -28.24 3.15
N PHE A 39 -28.35 -27.43 2.12
CA PHE A 39 -27.37 -26.62 1.41
C PHE A 39 -27.25 -25.22 2.00
N ASP A 40 -28.38 -24.54 2.25
CA ASP A 40 -28.41 -23.18 2.78
C ASP A 40 -29.76 -22.84 3.44
N THR A 41 -29.83 -21.73 4.17
CA THR A 41 -31.05 -21.21 4.80
C THR A 41 -31.17 -19.70 4.67
N GLN A 42 -32.37 -19.19 4.40
CA GLN A 42 -32.69 -17.76 4.44
C GLN A 42 -33.78 -17.45 5.47
N GLU A 43 -33.58 -16.38 6.24
CA GLU A 43 -34.64 -15.77 7.05
C GLU A 43 -35.38 -14.71 6.22
N VAL A 44 -36.69 -14.89 6.05
CA VAL A 44 -37.52 -14.02 5.22
C VAL A 44 -38.70 -13.51 6.03
N VAL A 45 -38.87 -12.18 6.09
CA VAL A 45 -40.01 -11.54 6.76
C VAL A 45 -41.30 -11.84 5.99
N ASP A 46 -42.40 -12.12 6.70
CA ASP A 46 -43.72 -12.41 6.13
C ASP A 46 -44.12 -11.42 5.03
N GLY A 47 -44.54 -11.95 3.89
CA GLY A 47 -44.88 -11.18 2.70
C GLY A 47 -43.69 -10.74 1.83
N SER A 48 -42.45 -11.03 2.24
CA SER A 48 -41.24 -10.80 1.43
C SER A 48 -40.91 -12.01 0.55
N LYS A 49 -39.99 -11.84 -0.40
CA LYS A 49 -39.55 -12.90 -1.32
C LYS A 49 -38.24 -13.49 -0.82
N ALA A 50 -38.02 -14.78 -1.10
CA ALA A 50 -36.71 -15.39 -0.98
C ALA A 50 -35.80 -14.97 -2.14
N GLU A 51 -34.49 -14.97 -1.92
CA GLU A 51 -33.51 -14.79 -2.99
C GLU A 51 -33.15 -16.14 -3.63
N GLU A 52 -33.03 -16.17 -4.95
CA GLU A 52 -32.63 -17.38 -5.67
C GLU A 52 -31.12 -17.59 -5.52
N ILE A 53 -30.72 -18.79 -5.10
CA ILE A 53 -29.32 -19.20 -4.98
C ILE A 53 -29.04 -20.35 -5.94
N ILE A 54 -27.80 -20.43 -6.42
CA ILE A 54 -27.35 -21.51 -7.32
C ILE A 54 -26.59 -22.55 -6.49
N PRO A 55 -27.00 -23.82 -6.50
CA PRO A 55 -26.29 -24.87 -5.75
C PRO A 55 -24.97 -25.28 -6.41
N TYR A 56 -24.17 -26.10 -5.72
CA TYR A 56 -22.95 -26.68 -6.31
C TYR A 56 -23.27 -27.62 -7.48
N GLU A 57 -22.36 -27.75 -8.43
CA GLU A 57 -22.51 -28.63 -9.59
C GLU A 57 -22.44 -30.12 -9.23
N ILE A 58 -23.20 -30.96 -9.94
CA ILE A 58 -23.17 -32.42 -9.81
C ILE A 58 -22.65 -33.01 -11.13
N ASN A 59 -21.59 -33.82 -11.07
CA ASN A 59 -20.98 -34.42 -12.27
C ASN A 59 -22.00 -35.19 -13.11
N GLY A 60 -22.19 -34.76 -14.37
CA GLY A 60 -23.14 -35.37 -15.32
C GLY A 60 -24.56 -34.84 -15.22
N TYR A 61 -24.81 -33.80 -14.42
CA TYR A 61 -26.13 -33.24 -14.19
C TYR A 61 -26.08 -31.70 -14.17
N GLU A 62 -27.03 -31.04 -14.82
CA GLU A 62 -27.19 -29.58 -14.80
C GLU A 62 -28.33 -29.19 -13.86
N PHE A 63 -28.11 -28.18 -13.01
CA PHE A 63 -29.16 -27.61 -12.18
C PHE A 63 -30.20 -26.90 -13.06
N GLU A 64 -31.48 -27.26 -12.93
CA GLU A 64 -32.57 -26.62 -13.70
C GLU A 64 -33.33 -25.57 -12.86
N TYR A 65 -33.81 -25.93 -11.68
CA TYR A 65 -34.63 -25.05 -10.83
C TYR A 65 -34.86 -25.61 -9.42
N TRP A 66 -35.31 -24.77 -8.49
CA TRP A 66 -35.79 -25.17 -7.17
C TRP A 66 -37.24 -25.68 -7.20
N THR A 67 -37.60 -26.60 -6.31
CA THR A 67 -38.95 -27.14 -6.18
C THR A 67 -39.52 -27.01 -4.77
N LEU A 68 -40.80 -26.66 -4.66
CA LEU A 68 -41.59 -26.73 -3.44
C LEU A 68 -42.68 -27.79 -3.64
N ASP A 69 -42.76 -28.77 -2.75
CA ASP A 69 -43.71 -29.90 -2.86
C ASP A 69 -43.69 -30.57 -4.25
N SER A 70 -42.48 -30.80 -4.78
CA SER A 70 -42.23 -31.40 -6.10
C SER A 70 -42.72 -30.59 -7.31
N LYS A 71 -43.08 -29.32 -7.13
CA LYS A 71 -43.41 -28.39 -8.22
C LYS A 71 -42.35 -27.31 -8.32
N GLN A 72 -42.06 -26.84 -9.53
CA GLN A 72 -41.13 -25.74 -9.74
C GLN A 72 -41.54 -24.51 -8.93
N TYR A 73 -40.60 -24.01 -8.13
CA TYR A 73 -40.75 -22.80 -7.34
C TYR A 73 -40.24 -21.61 -8.15
N TYR A 74 -40.91 -20.46 -8.01
CA TYR A 74 -40.53 -19.22 -8.66
C TYR A 74 -40.31 -18.15 -7.59
N PHE A 75 -39.12 -17.56 -7.53
CA PHE A 75 -38.70 -16.60 -6.49
C PHE A 75 -39.40 -15.23 -6.57
N ASN A 76 -40.36 -15.07 -7.49
CA ASN A 76 -41.27 -13.94 -7.48
C ASN A 76 -42.46 -14.12 -6.51
N GLN A 77 -42.60 -15.30 -5.88
CA GLN A 77 -43.64 -15.62 -4.91
C GLN A 77 -43.29 -15.07 -3.52
N MET A 78 -44.30 -14.55 -2.80
CA MET A 78 -44.15 -14.08 -1.41
C MET A 78 -44.18 -15.25 -0.44
N ILE A 79 -43.27 -15.25 0.54
CA ILE A 79 -43.20 -16.21 1.64
C ILE A 79 -44.23 -15.83 2.71
N LYS A 80 -45.06 -16.80 3.11
CA LYS A 80 -46.11 -16.64 4.14
C LYS A 80 -46.05 -17.70 5.24
N SER A 81 -45.09 -18.62 5.13
CA SER A 81 -44.79 -19.69 6.06
C SER A 81 -43.38 -20.19 5.75
N SER A 82 -42.69 -20.79 6.72
CA SER A 82 -41.43 -21.49 6.44
C SER A 82 -41.64 -22.56 5.36
N ILE A 83 -40.70 -22.68 4.42
CA ILE A 83 -40.79 -23.60 3.29
C ILE A 83 -39.46 -24.32 3.07
N LYS A 84 -39.55 -25.50 2.45
CA LYS A 84 -38.42 -26.31 2.04
C LYS A 84 -38.36 -26.33 0.51
N LEU A 85 -37.20 -25.98 -0.05
CA LEU A 85 -36.93 -26.03 -1.48
C LEU A 85 -35.91 -27.13 -1.80
N ASP A 86 -36.27 -28.05 -2.69
CA ASP A 86 -35.38 -29.12 -3.17
C ASP A 86 -34.87 -28.79 -4.58
N ALA A 87 -33.55 -28.84 -4.79
CA ALA A 87 -32.92 -28.60 -6.09
C ALA A 87 -33.26 -29.70 -7.10
N LYS A 88 -33.66 -29.29 -8.31
CA LYS A 88 -33.92 -30.21 -9.42
C LYS A 88 -32.78 -30.14 -10.43
N TYR A 89 -32.23 -31.31 -10.72
CA TYR A 89 -31.19 -31.51 -11.72
C TYR A 89 -31.70 -32.33 -12.90
N LYS A 90 -31.10 -32.10 -14.06
CA LYS A 90 -31.32 -32.84 -15.30
C LYS A 90 -30.06 -33.60 -15.69
N GLU A 91 -30.21 -34.88 -15.98
CA GLU A 91 -29.13 -35.75 -16.48
C GLU A 91 -28.67 -35.27 -17.85
N ILE A 92 -27.36 -35.08 -18.00
CA ILE A 92 -26.73 -34.76 -19.27
C ILE A 92 -26.41 -36.09 -19.94
N LEU A 93 -27.22 -36.48 -20.94
CA LEU A 93 -26.94 -37.65 -21.78
C LEU A 93 -25.74 -37.36 -22.70
N ASP A 94 -24.75 -38.28 -22.70
CA ASP A 94 -23.53 -38.24 -23.49
C ASP A 94 -23.77 -37.90 -24.97
N ILE A 95 -23.25 -36.75 -25.41
CA ILE A 95 -23.09 -36.37 -26.82
C ILE A 95 -21.61 -36.01 -27.03
N THR A 96 -20.93 -36.78 -27.88
CA THR A 96 -19.50 -36.67 -28.18
C THR A 96 -19.14 -35.31 -28.79
N ASP A 97 -17.93 -34.82 -28.49
CA ASP A 97 -17.40 -33.50 -28.91
C ASP A 97 -17.32 -33.28 -30.43
N GLU A 98 -17.53 -34.31 -31.26
CA GLU A 98 -17.52 -34.20 -32.73
C GLU A 98 -18.71 -33.39 -33.30
N ASN A 99 -19.75 -33.11 -32.50
CA ASN A 99 -20.93 -32.36 -32.96
C ASN A 99 -21.10 -30.99 -32.25
N LYS A 100 -20.03 -30.42 -31.70
CA LYS A 100 -20.05 -29.09 -31.05
C LYS A 100 -19.16 -28.12 -31.82
N TYR A 101 -19.68 -26.94 -32.09
CA TYR A 101 -18.94 -25.83 -32.67
C TYR A 101 -18.96 -24.65 -31.71
N THR A 102 -17.79 -24.06 -31.50
CA THR A 102 -17.62 -22.85 -30.69
C THR A 102 -17.83 -21.61 -31.56
N VAL A 103 -18.70 -20.72 -31.11
CA VAL A 103 -18.87 -19.38 -31.68
C VAL A 103 -18.23 -18.39 -30.71
N SER A 104 -17.07 -17.86 -31.09
CA SER A 104 -16.33 -16.87 -30.32
C SER A 104 -16.66 -15.46 -30.79
N PHE A 105 -16.65 -14.51 -29.87
CA PHE A 105 -17.03 -13.12 -30.13
C PHE A 105 -15.85 -12.17 -29.93
N ASN A 106 -15.19 -11.80 -31.03
CA ASN A 106 -14.16 -10.78 -30.99
C ASN A 106 -14.82 -9.39 -30.94
N THR A 107 -14.87 -8.80 -29.75
CA THR A 107 -15.58 -7.53 -29.52
C THR A 107 -14.82 -6.30 -30.05
N ASN A 108 -13.58 -6.45 -30.51
CA ASN A 108 -12.75 -5.35 -31.04
C ASN A 108 -12.72 -4.12 -30.11
N GLY A 109 -12.49 -4.36 -28.82
CA GLY A 109 -12.39 -3.32 -27.78
C GLY A 109 -13.71 -2.95 -27.10
N GLY A 110 -14.77 -3.74 -27.26
CA GLY A 110 -16.00 -3.64 -26.45
C GLY A 110 -15.99 -4.57 -25.23
N SER A 111 -17.02 -4.47 -24.38
CA SER A 111 -17.22 -5.35 -23.21
C SER A 111 -17.16 -6.82 -23.58
N PHE A 112 -16.52 -7.65 -22.75
CA PHE A 112 -16.37 -9.09 -22.95
C PHE A 112 -17.70 -9.81 -23.17
N ILE A 113 -17.68 -10.82 -24.06
CA ILE A 113 -18.78 -11.74 -24.34
C ILE A 113 -18.18 -13.14 -24.31
N GLU A 114 -18.79 -14.02 -23.52
CA GLU A 114 -18.37 -15.43 -23.44
C GLU A 114 -18.64 -16.16 -24.75
N ASP A 115 -17.77 -17.12 -25.06
CA ASP A 115 -17.94 -18.01 -26.20
C ASP A 115 -19.17 -18.90 -26.01
N ILE A 116 -19.92 -19.12 -27.09
CA ILE A 116 -21.12 -19.96 -27.07
C ILE A 116 -20.82 -21.28 -27.79
N ILE A 117 -21.07 -22.39 -27.10
CA ILE A 117 -21.00 -23.72 -27.69
C ILE A 117 -22.35 -24.06 -28.30
N VAL A 118 -22.36 -24.43 -29.58
CA VAL A 118 -23.56 -24.76 -30.35
C VAL A 118 -23.43 -26.16 -30.93
N LEU A 119 -24.49 -26.95 -30.86
CA LEU A 119 -24.51 -28.27 -31.51
C LEU A 119 -24.61 -28.11 -33.04
N GLU A 120 -23.93 -28.98 -33.78
CA GLU A 120 -23.94 -29.01 -35.24
C GLU A 120 -25.34 -28.86 -35.82
N ASN A 121 -25.47 -28.01 -36.85
CA ASN A 121 -26.72 -27.69 -37.54
C ASN A 121 -27.77 -26.97 -36.68
N ASN A 122 -27.39 -26.37 -35.54
CA ASN A 122 -28.21 -25.38 -34.83
C ASN A 122 -27.73 -23.96 -35.09
N SER A 123 -28.62 -22.99 -34.91
CA SER A 123 -28.30 -21.56 -34.89
C SER A 123 -27.79 -21.14 -33.51
N VAL A 124 -26.93 -20.11 -33.47
CA VAL A 124 -26.47 -19.48 -32.22
C VAL A 124 -27.43 -18.38 -31.78
N ASN A 125 -27.75 -18.31 -30.49
CA ASN A 125 -28.52 -17.19 -29.96
C ASN A 125 -27.69 -15.91 -30.03
N ARG A 126 -28.28 -14.81 -30.52
CA ARG A 126 -27.59 -13.54 -30.60
C ARG A 126 -27.25 -13.03 -29.20
N PRO A 127 -25.98 -12.74 -28.88
CA PRO A 127 -25.65 -12.17 -27.58
C PRO A 127 -26.19 -10.74 -27.47
N LYS A 128 -26.21 -10.22 -26.25
CA LYS A 128 -26.45 -8.79 -26.02
C LYS A 128 -25.34 -7.99 -26.69
N ASP A 129 -25.69 -6.83 -27.24
CA ASP A 129 -24.71 -5.97 -27.90
C ASP A 129 -23.59 -5.60 -26.91
N PRO A 130 -22.31 -5.79 -27.30
CA PRO A 130 -21.20 -5.36 -26.48
C PRO A 130 -21.25 -3.83 -26.37
N LYS A 131 -20.68 -3.29 -25.31
CA LYS A 131 -20.56 -1.84 -25.11
C LYS A 131 -19.12 -1.41 -25.33
N ARG A 132 -18.92 -0.35 -26.12
CA ARG A 132 -17.63 0.30 -26.32
C ARG A 132 -17.80 1.80 -26.16
N SER A 133 -17.04 2.41 -25.26
CA SER A 133 -17.15 3.85 -24.99
C SER A 133 -16.86 4.68 -26.26
N GLY A 134 -17.78 5.58 -26.63
CA GLY A 134 -17.65 6.45 -27.82
C GLY A 134 -18.05 5.81 -29.16
N TYR A 135 -18.60 4.59 -29.16
CA TYR A 135 -19.01 3.87 -30.37
C TYR A 135 -20.35 3.19 -30.18
N SER A 136 -21.23 3.27 -31.18
CA SER A 136 -22.43 2.43 -31.27
C SER A 136 -22.06 1.10 -31.92
N PHE A 137 -22.52 0.00 -31.34
CA PHE A 137 -22.47 -1.30 -32.00
C PHE A 137 -23.32 -1.26 -33.28
N VAL A 138 -22.77 -1.78 -34.39
CA VAL A 138 -23.46 -1.83 -35.68
C VAL A 138 -24.00 -3.23 -35.93
N GLU A 139 -23.09 -4.21 -35.98
CA GLU A 139 -23.41 -5.58 -36.34
C GLU A 139 -22.25 -6.54 -36.02
N TRP A 140 -22.55 -7.84 -36.07
CA TRP A 140 -21.55 -8.91 -36.07
C TRP A 140 -21.21 -9.29 -37.49
N GLN A 141 -19.93 -9.54 -37.77
CA GLN A 141 -19.47 -10.01 -39.07
C GLN A 141 -18.67 -11.32 -38.96
N LEU A 142 -18.84 -12.20 -39.94
CA LEU A 142 -17.97 -13.36 -40.16
C LEU A 142 -17.20 -13.10 -41.46
N ASN A 143 -15.87 -13.08 -41.39
CA ASN A 143 -15.00 -12.81 -42.55
C ASN A 143 -15.36 -11.51 -43.31
N GLY A 144 -15.74 -10.46 -42.58
CA GLY A 144 -16.07 -9.14 -43.15
C GLY A 144 -17.48 -9.03 -43.76
N LEU A 145 -18.33 -10.05 -43.61
CA LEU A 145 -19.72 -10.04 -44.04
C LEU A 145 -20.66 -10.12 -42.84
N LYS A 146 -21.75 -9.36 -42.86
CA LYS A 146 -22.78 -9.37 -41.82
C LYS A 146 -23.26 -10.79 -41.52
N TYR A 147 -23.18 -11.19 -40.26
CA TYR A 147 -23.63 -12.49 -39.79
C TYR A 147 -25.09 -12.44 -39.34
N GLU A 148 -25.91 -13.31 -39.92
CA GLU A 148 -27.32 -13.47 -39.57
C GLU A 148 -27.48 -14.65 -38.61
N PHE A 149 -27.99 -14.39 -37.40
CA PHE A 149 -28.04 -15.37 -36.30
C PHE A 149 -29.03 -16.53 -36.51
N ASN A 150 -29.82 -16.49 -37.57
CA ASN A 150 -30.64 -17.62 -38.01
C ASN A 150 -29.86 -18.63 -38.88
N ASN A 151 -28.62 -18.33 -39.26
CA ASN A 151 -27.76 -19.26 -39.97
C ASN A 151 -27.34 -20.42 -39.07
N LEU A 152 -27.27 -21.62 -39.66
CA LEU A 152 -26.80 -22.81 -38.97
C LEU A 152 -25.28 -22.77 -38.81
N VAL A 153 -24.81 -23.11 -37.61
CA VAL A 153 -23.39 -23.26 -37.29
C VAL A 153 -22.93 -24.64 -37.74
N LYS A 154 -21.89 -24.68 -38.58
CA LYS A 154 -21.35 -25.91 -39.21
C LYS A 154 -19.84 -26.08 -39.00
N GLU A 155 -19.21 -25.11 -38.34
CA GLU A 155 -17.79 -25.08 -37.99
C GLU A 155 -17.62 -24.05 -36.88
N ASN A 156 -16.43 -24.01 -36.26
CA ASN A 156 -16.10 -22.96 -35.29
C ASN A 156 -16.08 -21.60 -35.97
N LEU A 157 -16.74 -20.62 -35.36
CA LEU A 157 -16.87 -19.26 -35.91
C LEU A 157 -16.19 -18.26 -34.99
N ILE A 158 -15.58 -17.23 -35.57
CA ILE A 158 -15.20 -16.01 -34.86
C ILE A 158 -16.01 -14.87 -35.47
N LEU A 159 -16.87 -14.26 -34.67
CA LEU A 159 -17.68 -13.12 -35.08
C LEU A 159 -17.04 -11.83 -34.59
N ASP A 160 -16.73 -10.94 -35.52
CA ASP A 160 -16.13 -9.64 -35.26
C ASP A 160 -17.21 -8.58 -35.05
N ALA A 161 -17.12 -7.83 -33.96
CA ALA A 161 -17.98 -6.68 -33.73
C ALA A 161 -17.58 -5.51 -34.62
N VAL A 162 -18.55 -4.91 -35.31
CA VAL A 162 -18.38 -3.68 -36.10
C VAL A 162 -18.93 -2.50 -35.32
N TRP A 163 -18.15 -1.42 -35.33
CA TRP A 163 -18.42 -0.22 -34.55
C TRP A 163 -18.59 1.00 -35.45
N LYS A 164 -19.57 1.83 -35.13
CA LYS A 164 -19.70 3.19 -35.68
C LYS A 164 -19.32 4.16 -34.59
N LYS A 165 -18.32 5.01 -34.85
CA LYS A 165 -17.96 6.09 -33.93
C LYS A 165 -19.17 7.02 -33.77
N GLU A 166 -19.57 7.27 -32.52
CA GLU A 166 -20.65 8.20 -32.25
C GLU A 166 -20.13 9.62 -32.41
N ASP A 167 -20.66 10.35 -33.40
CA ASP A 167 -20.51 11.80 -33.48
C ASP A 167 -21.49 12.43 -32.50
N THR A 168 -21.10 12.46 -31.22
CA THR A 168 -21.81 13.24 -30.21
C THR A 168 -20.92 14.37 -29.73
N ASN A 169 -21.50 15.57 -29.64
CA ASN A 169 -20.95 16.65 -28.80
C ASN A 169 -21.04 16.16 -27.35
N ILE A 170 -20.11 15.30 -26.95
CA ILE A 170 -20.01 14.76 -25.61
C ILE A 170 -19.56 15.92 -24.71
N ASN A 171 -20.39 16.26 -23.74
CA ASN A 171 -19.98 16.99 -22.55
C ASN A 171 -20.05 16.01 -21.38
N VAL A 172 -18.94 15.30 -21.12
CA VAL A 172 -18.81 14.42 -19.96
C VAL A 172 -18.23 15.25 -18.83
N ASN A 173 -18.95 15.34 -17.72
CA ASN A 173 -18.43 15.83 -16.46
C ASN A 173 -18.09 14.62 -15.59
N GLY A 174 -16.85 14.55 -15.10
CA GLY A 174 -16.39 13.49 -14.22
C GLY A 174 -15.50 14.03 -13.12
N LYS A 175 -15.05 13.15 -12.24
CA LYS A 175 -14.06 13.46 -11.21
C LYS A 175 -13.05 12.33 -11.09
N LEU A 176 -11.77 12.67 -11.04
CA LEU A 176 -10.71 11.73 -10.69
C LEU A 176 -10.44 11.86 -9.19
N ASN A 177 -10.58 10.76 -8.45
CA ASN A 177 -10.24 10.66 -7.03
C ASN A 177 -8.84 10.08 -6.92
N ILE A 178 -7.89 10.91 -6.49
CA ILE A 178 -6.50 10.51 -6.28
C ILE A 178 -6.30 10.29 -4.79
N PHE A 179 -6.23 9.04 -4.36
CA PHE A 179 -5.84 8.64 -3.02
C PHE A 179 -4.32 8.56 -2.91
N TYR A 180 -3.79 8.94 -1.76
CA TYR A 180 -2.36 9.09 -1.59
C TYR A 180 -1.89 8.73 -0.17
N LEU A 181 -0.83 7.93 -0.10
CA LEU A 181 -0.07 7.70 1.13
C LEU A 181 1.39 8.11 0.91
N ASN A 182 2.01 8.68 1.93
CA ASN A 182 3.43 9.00 1.94
C ASN A 182 3.98 8.72 3.35
N ASP A 183 5.27 8.42 3.43
CA ASP A 183 6.00 8.34 4.68
C ASP A 183 5.32 7.42 5.71
N THR A 184 4.79 6.26 5.27
CA THR A 184 4.17 5.32 6.23
C THR A 184 5.20 4.77 7.20
N HIS A 185 6.48 4.74 6.82
CA HIS A 185 7.56 4.23 7.64
C HIS A 185 7.25 2.85 8.24
N GLY A 186 6.75 1.93 7.39
CA GLY A 186 6.33 0.59 7.78
C GLY A 186 5.15 0.53 8.77
N ALA A 187 4.48 1.63 9.10
CA ALA A 187 3.34 1.67 10.03
C ALA A 187 2.12 0.94 9.42
N ILE A 188 2.04 -0.35 9.70
CA ILE A 188 1.06 -1.28 9.14
C ILE A 188 -0.05 -1.55 10.15
N LEU A 189 0.31 -1.74 11.42
CA LEU A 189 -0.63 -2.07 12.49
C LEU A 189 -1.41 -0.84 12.95
N ASN A 190 -2.64 -1.06 13.41
CA ASN A 190 -3.41 -0.01 14.08
C ASN A 190 -2.83 0.28 15.47
N SER A 191 -2.72 1.56 15.82
CA SER A 191 -2.35 2.01 17.17
C SER A 191 -3.13 3.29 17.52
N ASN A 192 -2.89 3.89 18.69
CA ASN A 192 -3.65 5.06 19.16
C ASN A 192 -3.59 6.24 18.17
N ASP A 193 -2.47 6.41 17.47
CA ASP A 193 -2.23 7.52 16.56
C ASP A 193 -2.16 7.10 15.09
N GLU A 194 -2.13 5.80 14.79
CA GLU A 194 -1.92 5.25 13.45
C GLU A 194 -3.19 4.48 13.03
N ILE A 195 -3.78 4.82 11.87
CA ILE A 195 -5.03 4.21 11.44
C ILE A 195 -4.83 2.70 11.19
N GLY A 196 -3.66 2.31 10.68
CA GLY A 196 -3.35 0.94 10.28
C GLY A 196 -3.79 0.63 8.84
N LEU A 197 -2.94 -0.05 8.09
CA LEU A 197 -3.15 -0.26 6.65
C LEU A 197 -4.33 -1.16 6.33
N SER A 198 -4.74 -2.05 7.22
CA SER A 198 -5.96 -2.84 7.01
C SER A 198 -7.21 -1.98 6.94
N ARG A 199 -7.29 -0.93 7.79
CA ARG A 199 -8.41 0.02 7.85
C ARG A 199 -8.34 1.04 6.72
N ILE A 200 -7.15 1.56 6.41
CA ILE A 200 -6.94 2.44 5.25
C ILE A 200 -7.29 1.69 3.96
N GLY A 201 -6.80 0.47 3.82
CA GLY A 201 -7.07 -0.38 2.67
C GLY A 201 -8.54 -0.80 2.56
N ASN A 202 -9.27 -0.93 3.68
CA ASN A 202 -10.72 -1.12 3.63
C ASN A 202 -11.44 0.00 2.86
N LEU A 203 -11.06 1.26 3.11
CA LEU A 203 -11.59 2.41 2.36
C LEU A 203 -11.16 2.38 0.90
N ILE A 204 -9.86 2.20 0.61
CA ILE A 204 -9.33 2.25 -0.76
C ILE A 204 -9.92 1.14 -1.63
N ILE A 205 -10.01 -0.09 -1.10
CA ILE A 205 -10.56 -1.24 -1.82
C ILE A 205 -12.06 -1.03 -2.07
N ASP A 206 -12.80 -0.48 -1.12
CA ASP A 206 -14.21 -0.11 -1.32
C ASP A 206 -14.39 0.95 -2.42
N GLU A 207 -13.55 1.99 -2.44
CA GLU A 207 -13.54 3.01 -3.50
C GLU A 207 -13.14 2.45 -4.87
N PHE A 208 -12.21 1.49 -4.90
CA PHE A 208 -11.84 0.80 -6.13
C PHE A 208 -12.98 -0.08 -6.64
N ASN A 209 -13.66 -0.83 -5.77
CA ASN A 209 -14.75 -1.72 -6.17
C ASN A 209 -15.98 -0.95 -6.67
N ASN A 210 -16.29 0.20 -6.05
CA ASN A 210 -17.45 1.01 -6.40
C ASN A 210 -17.16 1.99 -7.55
N ASN A 211 -15.94 2.52 -7.65
CA ASN A 211 -15.54 3.57 -8.61
C ASN A 211 -14.23 3.27 -9.35
N PRO A 212 -14.03 2.07 -9.95
CA PRO A 212 -12.72 1.64 -10.44
C PRO A 212 -12.10 2.55 -11.52
N ASN A 213 -12.95 3.20 -12.32
CA ASN A 213 -12.53 4.09 -13.42
C ASN A 213 -12.27 5.54 -12.98
N ASP A 214 -12.58 5.88 -11.72
CA ASP A 214 -12.40 7.21 -11.14
C ASP A 214 -11.46 7.20 -9.93
N THR A 215 -10.94 6.04 -9.53
CA THR A 215 -10.07 5.88 -8.37
C THR A 215 -8.64 5.61 -8.83
N LEU A 216 -7.72 6.46 -8.38
CA LEU A 216 -6.26 6.31 -8.52
C LEU A 216 -5.65 6.26 -7.12
N PHE A 217 -4.72 5.34 -6.87
CA PHE A 217 -4.01 5.22 -5.60
C PHE A 217 -2.50 5.28 -5.82
N LEU A 218 -1.83 6.25 -5.18
CA LEU A 218 -0.40 6.52 -5.35
C LEU A 218 0.33 6.49 -4.00
N ALA A 219 1.61 6.12 -4.02
CA ALA A 219 2.48 6.08 -2.84
C ALA A 219 3.73 6.94 -3.03
N GLY A 220 4.04 7.76 -2.03
CA GLY A 220 4.96 8.90 -2.08
C GLY A 220 6.37 8.67 -1.53
N GLY A 221 6.86 7.43 -1.46
CA GLY A 221 8.16 7.10 -0.88
C GLY A 221 8.14 7.00 0.66
N ASP A 222 9.25 6.51 1.21
CA ASP A 222 9.44 6.21 2.64
C ASP A 222 8.35 5.29 3.20
N MET A 223 8.04 4.24 2.45
CA MET A 223 6.93 3.37 2.78
C MET A 223 7.37 2.20 3.68
N PHE A 224 8.58 1.69 3.51
CA PHE A 224 8.93 0.33 3.95
C PHE A 224 9.57 0.25 5.34
N GLN A 225 10.44 1.19 5.69
CA GLN A 225 11.25 1.15 6.92
C GLN A 225 10.55 1.86 8.09
N GLY A 226 10.48 1.25 9.27
CA GLY A 226 10.16 1.91 10.55
C GLY A 226 9.56 0.96 11.61
N GLN A 227 8.42 0.33 11.33
CA GLN A 227 7.83 -0.66 12.26
C GLN A 227 8.47 -2.04 12.09
N LEU A 228 8.72 -2.75 13.21
CA LEU A 228 9.39 -4.06 13.20
C LEU A 228 8.73 -5.08 12.25
N VAL A 229 7.39 -5.12 12.19
CA VAL A 229 6.64 -6.04 11.32
C VAL A 229 6.88 -5.80 9.83
N SER A 230 7.35 -4.62 9.43
CA SER A 230 7.79 -4.34 8.06
C SER A 230 9.29 -4.59 7.91
N ASN A 231 10.10 -4.14 8.88
CA ASN A 231 11.56 -4.24 8.81
C ASN A 231 12.11 -5.66 8.83
N ASP A 232 11.50 -6.56 9.60
CA ASP A 232 11.96 -7.95 9.75
C ASP A 232 12.00 -8.70 8.41
N ASN A 233 11.09 -8.34 7.50
CA ASN A 233 10.99 -8.90 6.15
C ASN A 233 11.39 -7.90 5.05
N LYS A 234 12.11 -6.83 5.41
CA LYS A 234 12.62 -5.82 4.47
C LYS A 234 11.53 -5.27 3.54
N GLY A 235 10.33 -5.04 4.07
CA GLY A 235 9.20 -4.45 3.34
C GLY A 235 8.33 -5.41 2.51
N ALA A 236 8.60 -6.72 2.51
CA ALA A 236 7.81 -7.70 1.76
C ALA A 236 6.31 -7.67 2.15
N LEU A 237 6.00 -7.55 3.43
CA LEU A 237 4.63 -7.36 3.92
C LEU A 237 3.99 -6.10 3.32
N MET A 238 4.69 -4.97 3.33
CA MET A 238 4.18 -3.72 2.75
C MET A 238 3.88 -3.88 1.25
N VAL A 239 4.75 -4.56 0.49
CA VAL A 239 4.52 -4.82 -0.93
C VAL A 239 3.26 -5.68 -1.16
N GLU A 240 3.06 -6.75 -0.38
CA GLU A 240 1.85 -7.57 -0.48
C GLU A 240 0.58 -6.76 -0.16
N LEU A 241 0.61 -5.87 0.83
CA LEU A 241 -0.52 -5.00 1.16
C LEU A 241 -0.81 -3.99 0.04
N LEU A 242 0.21 -3.33 -0.51
CA LEU A 242 0.05 -2.37 -1.61
C LEU A 242 -0.46 -3.04 -2.88
N ASN A 243 -0.06 -4.29 -3.16
CA ASN A 243 -0.61 -5.09 -4.25
C ASN A 243 -2.11 -5.36 -4.06
N GLU A 244 -2.52 -5.73 -2.85
CA GLU A 244 -3.93 -6.01 -2.52
C GLU A 244 -4.78 -4.74 -2.59
N MET A 245 -4.22 -3.61 -2.15
CA MET A 245 -4.83 -2.27 -2.22
C MET A 245 -4.86 -1.66 -3.62
N LYS A 246 -4.38 -2.37 -4.65
CA LYS A 246 -4.38 -1.93 -6.06
C LYS A 246 -3.62 -0.63 -6.30
N LEU A 247 -2.43 -0.50 -5.70
CA LEU A 247 -1.56 0.66 -5.92
C LEU A 247 -1.26 0.84 -7.42
N ASP A 248 -1.41 2.06 -7.94
CA ASP A 248 -1.18 2.36 -9.35
C ASP A 248 0.30 2.74 -9.62
N ALA A 249 0.98 3.38 -8.67
CA ALA A 249 2.42 3.67 -8.75
C ALA A 249 3.06 3.99 -7.39
N PHE A 250 4.35 3.68 -7.28
CA PHE A 250 5.20 3.97 -6.11
C PHE A 250 6.37 4.87 -6.51
N THR A 251 6.57 6.00 -5.84
CA THR A 251 7.79 6.82 -5.99
C THR A 251 8.81 6.44 -4.92
N LEU A 252 10.10 6.32 -5.28
CA LEU A 252 11.18 6.09 -4.31
C LEU A 252 11.41 7.31 -3.40
N GLY A 253 11.49 7.05 -2.10
CA GLY A 253 11.99 7.97 -1.08
C GLY A 253 13.41 7.63 -0.65
N ASN A 254 13.94 8.39 0.32
CA ASN A 254 15.31 8.20 0.78
C ASN A 254 15.47 6.93 1.64
N HIS A 255 14.44 6.53 2.39
CA HIS A 255 14.52 5.35 3.25
C HIS A 255 14.42 4.02 2.49
N GLU A 256 14.07 4.04 1.21
CA GLU A 256 14.21 2.85 0.34
C GLU A 256 15.70 2.46 0.11
N PHE A 257 16.66 3.33 0.44
CA PHE A 257 18.10 3.03 0.34
C PHE A 257 18.69 2.42 1.62
N ASP A 258 17.95 2.37 2.74
CA ASP A 258 18.50 2.01 4.06
C ASP A 258 19.13 0.60 4.07
N TRP A 259 18.53 -0.34 3.34
CA TRP A 259 19.03 -1.72 3.19
C TRP A 259 19.98 -1.90 2.00
N GLY A 260 20.22 -0.83 1.23
CA GLY A 260 20.72 -0.87 -0.14
C GLY A 260 19.56 -0.97 -1.11
N ILE A 261 19.56 -0.11 -2.13
CA ILE A 261 18.42 0.02 -3.05
C ILE A 261 18.08 -1.26 -3.80
N ASP A 262 19.07 -2.12 -4.08
CA ASP A 262 18.88 -3.41 -4.75
C ASP A 262 17.94 -4.35 -3.97
N VAL A 263 17.93 -4.28 -2.64
CA VAL A 263 17.02 -5.08 -1.80
C VAL A 263 15.56 -4.71 -2.08
N VAL A 264 15.29 -3.41 -2.23
CA VAL A 264 13.95 -2.90 -2.55
C VAL A 264 13.58 -3.17 -4.00
N LEU A 265 14.53 -2.98 -4.92
CA LEU A 265 14.30 -3.19 -6.36
C LEU A 265 14.09 -4.66 -6.73
N GLU A 266 14.54 -5.60 -5.90
CA GLU A 266 14.28 -7.02 -6.09
C GLU A 266 12.76 -7.34 -6.09
N TYR A 267 11.91 -6.55 -5.42
CA TYR A 267 10.44 -6.73 -5.53
C TYR A 267 9.89 -6.40 -6.92
N PHE A 268 10.61 -5.61 -7.71
CA PHE A 268 10.22 -5.17 -9.06
C PHE A 268 10.95 -5.96 -10.15
N ASN A 269 11.97 -6.74 -9.78
CA ASN A 269 12.67 -7.62 -10.69
C ASN A 269 11.76 -8.80 -11.11
N PRO A 270 11.48 -9.00 -12.41
CA PRO A 270 10.59 -10.05 -12.89
C PRO A 270 11.14 -11.46 -12.61
N ASN A 271 12.45 -11.61 -12.37
CA ASN A 271 13.13 -12.88 -12.14
C ASN A 271 13.17 -13.31 -10.66
N THR A 272 12.76 -12.44 -9.73
CA THR A 272 12.73 -12.75 -8.29
C THR A 272 11.85 -13.95 -8.00
N SER A 273 12.24 -14.77 -7.02
CA SER A 273 11.36 -15.81 -6.46
C SER A 273 10.82 -15.32 -5.12
N GLY A 274 9.49 -15.19 -4.97
CA GLY A 274 8.88 -14.69 -3.74
C GLY A 274 7.88 -13.56 -3.99
N VAL A 275 7.81 -12.61 -3.05
CA VAL A 275 6.96 -11.42 -3.15
C VAL A 275 7.40 -10.57 -4.35
N LYS A 276 6.43 -10.13 -5.14
CA LYS A 276 6.64 -9.22 -6.28
C LYS A 276 5.64 -8.10 -6.23
N ALA A 277 6.08 -6.88 -6.50
CA ALA A 277 5.20 -5.76 -6.74
C ALA A 277 4.47 -5.95 -8.08
N ASN A 278 3.17 -5.64 -8.11
CA ASN A 278 2.36 -5.62 -9.33
C ASN A 278 2.12 -4.18 -9.85
N PHE A 279 2.89 -3.23 -9.33
CA PHE A 279 2.85 -1.82 -9.64
C PHE A 279 4.27 -1.31 -9.99
N PRO A 280 4.39 -0.23 -10.79
CA PRO A 280 5.67 0.33 -11.15
C PRO A 280 6.30 1.13 -10.00
N VAL A 281 7.64 1.09 -9.93
CA VAL A 281 8.46 1.97 -9.10
C VAL A 281 9.05 3.10 -9.94
N LEU A 282 8.97 4.33 -9.42
CA LEU A 282 9.29 5.56 -10.13
C LEU A 282 10.44 6.31 -9.45
N GLY A 283 11.34 6.88 -10.27
CA GLY A 283 12.52 7.61 -9.80
C GLY A 283 13.25 8.33 -10.95
N ALA A 284 12.58 9.28 -11.59
CA ALA A 284 13.03 9.93 -12.83
C ALA A 284 14.34 10.70 -12.74
N ASN A 285 14.77 11.06 -11.52
CA ASN A 285 15.95 11.86 -11.27
C ASN A 285 17.03 11.13 -10.46
N ILE A 286 16.94 9.81 -10.33
CA ILE A 286 17.89 8.96 -9.59
C ILE A 286 18.78 8.21 -10.57
N PHE A 287 20.08 8.51 -10.57
CA PHE A 287 21.02 7.99 -11.56
C PHE A 287 22.20 7.25 -10.92
N LYS A 288 22.67 6.22 -11.62
CA LYS A 288 23.93 5.53 -11.33
C LYS A 288 25.11 6.41 -11.77
N LYS A 289 26.08 6.65 -10.90
CA LYS A 289 27.30 7.42 -11.23
C LYS A 289 28.19 6.71 -12.24
N SER A 290 28.03 5.40 -12.42
CA SER A 290 28.86 4.59 -13.30
C SER A 290 28.61 4.87 -14.79
N ASP A 291 27.36 5.17 -15.16
CA ASP A 291 26.92 5.26 -16.56
C ASP A 291 25.83 6.32 -16.82
N ASP A 292 25.48 7.12 -15.80
CA ASP A 292 24.42 8.14 -15.83
C ASP A 292 23.05 7.57 -16.29
N GLN A 293 22.81 6.27 -16.10
CA GLN A 293 21.51 5.64 -16.36
C GLN A 293 20.64 5.63 -15.10
N LEU A 294 19.32 5.51 -15.31
CA LEU A 294 18.40 5.20 -14.22
C LEU A 294 18.76 3.86 -13.57
N LEU A 295 18.29 3.68 -12.34
CA LEU A 295 18.35 2.40 -11.63
C LEU A 295 17.59 1.31 -12.43
N ASP A 296 18.05 0.07 -12.32
CA ASP A 296 17.39 -1.04 -12.99
C ASP A 296 15.96 -1.21 -12.43
N TYR A 297 14.99 -1.53 -13.29
CA TYR A 297 13.56 -1.66 -12.97
C TYR A 297 12.83 -0.37 -12.54
N VAL A 298 13.54 0.76 -12.43
CA VAL A 298 12.95 2.06 -12.10
C VAL A 298 12.62 2.83 -13.36
N GLU A 299 11.36 3.24 -13.47
CA GLU A 299 10.88 4.03 -14.60
C GLU A 299 10.84 5.52 -14.24
N PRO A 300 11.02 6.45 -15.20
CA PRO A 300 10.85 7.87 -14.91
C PRO A 300 9.39 8.24 -14.66
N TYR A 301 8.48 7.58 -15.35
CA TYR A 301 7.06 7.80 -15.25
C TYR A 301 6.29 6.53 -15.59
N THR A 302 5.02 6.49 -15.23
CA THR A 302 4.05 5.52 -15.76
C THR A 302 2.83 6.24 -16.33
N ILE A 303 2.03 5.56 -17.16
CA ILE A 303 0.76 6.07 -17.67
C ILE A 303 -0.33 5.09 -17.27
N VAL A 304 -1.34 5.60 -16.56
CA VAL A 304 -2.52 4.85 -16.13
C VAL A 304 -3.74 5.36 -16.88
N GLU A 305 -4.55 4.46 -17.41
CA GLU A 305 -5.80 4.82 -18.10
C GLU A 305 -6.99 4.74 -17.13
N LYS A 306 -7.71 5.86 -16.97
CA LYS A 306 -8.91 5.98 -16.11
C LYS A 306 -9.99 6.72 -16.89
N ASN A 307 -11.16 6.10 -17.13
CA ASN A 307 -12.25 6.70 -17.89
C ASN A 307 -11.84 7.25 -19.29
N ASN A 308 -10.99 6.52 -20.01
CA ASN A 308 -10.35 6.92 -21.27
C ASN A 308 -9.44 8.16 -21.18
N LEU A 309 -9.10 8.62 -19.97
CA LEU A 309 -8.07 9.61 -19.74
C LEU A 309 -6.74 8.91 -19.50
N LYS A 310 -5.69 9.42 -20.13
CA LYS A 310 -4.32 9.03 -19.83
C LYS A 310 -3.78 9.91 -18.72
N VAL A 311 -3.46 9.30 -17.58
CA VAL A 311 -2.86 9.95 -16.43
C VAL A 311 -1.39 9.57 -16.37
N GLY A 312 -0.51 10.51 -16.69
CA GLY A 312 0.94 10.35 -16.56
C GLY A 312 1.37 10.70 -15.14
N ILE A 313 2.15 9.81 -14.52
CA ILE A 313 2.64 9.97 -13.15
C ILE A 313 4.17 9.98 -13.22
N ILE A 314 4.79 11.09 -12.84
CA ILE A 314 6.24 11.25 -12.78
C ILE A 314 6.66 11.12 -11.31
N GLY A 315 7.57 10.20 -11.00
CA GLY A 315 8.15 10.07 -9.67
C GLY A 315 9.52 10.74 -9.58
N VAL A 316 9.75 11.59 -8.59
CA VAL A 316 11.07 12.23 -8.34
C VAL A 316 11.38 12.29 -6.85
N ILE A 317 12.67 12.36 -6.52
CA ILE A 317 13.15 12.60 -5.15
C ILE A 317 13.72 14.02 -5.03
N GLY A 318 13.64 14.63 -3.85
CA GLY A 318 14.20 15.96 -3.59
C GLY A 318 15.70 16.03 -3.84
N TYR A 319 16.18 17.18 -4.33
CA TYR A 319 17.60 17.40 -4.58
C TYR A 319 18.41 17.43 -3.27
N GLY A 320 19.55 16.73 -3.21
CA GLY A 320 20.44 16.70 -2.05
C GLY A 320 20.00 15.76 -0.92
N LEU A 321 18.91 15.00 -1.11
CA LEU A 321 18.45 14.00 -0.13
C LEU A 321 19.40 12.81 0.03
N GLU A 322 20.44 12.68 -0.80
CA GLU A 322 21.54 11.74 -0.55
C GLU A 322 22.19 11.96 0.81
N SER A 323 22.20 13.21 1.31
CA SER A 323 22.72 13.56 2.64
C SER A 323 21.90 12.99 3.80
N SER A 324 20.66 12.58 3.54
CA SER A 324 19.76 11.93 4.51
C SER A 324 19.90 10.41 4.52
N ILE A 325 20.78 9.86 3.68
CA ILE A 325 21.04 8.43 3.52
C ILE A 325 22.45 8.13 4.02
N MET A 326 22.64 6.94 4.60
CA MET A 326 23.98 6.50 5.02
C MET A 326 24.93 6.44 3.80
N LEU A 327 26.08 7.10 3.88
CA LEU A 327 26.96 7.35 2.73
C LEU A 327 27.29 6.08 1.89
N PRO A 328 27.66 4.93 2.46
CA PRO A 328 27.93 3.72 1.68
C PRO A 328 26.70 3.13 0.97
N ARG A 329 25.47 3.52 1.36
CA ARG A 329 24.22 3.07 0.70
C ARG A 329 23.87 3.89 -0.53
N VAL A 330 24.43 5.10 -0.66
CA VAL A 330 24.09 6.05 -1.73
C VAL A 330 25.32 6.48 -2.54
N SER A 331 26.52 6.02 -2.19
CA SER A 331 27.78 6.47 -2.82
C SER A 331 27.84 6.26 -4.32
N ASP A 332 27.14 5.26 -4.85
CA ASP A 332 27.13 4.91 -6.27
C ASP A 332 26.03 5.65 -7.06
N TYR A 333 25.21 6.45 -6.38
CA TYR A 333 24.05 7.13 -6.97
C TYR A 333 24.11 8.65 -6.75
N TYR A 334 23.37 9.39 -7.56
CA TYR A 334 23.11 10.81 -7.36
C TYR A 334 21.69 11.19 -7.78
N PHE A 335 21.15 12.23 -7.14
CA PHE A 335 19.82 12.77 -7.39
C PHE A 335 19.96 14.09 -8.13
N SER A 336 19.58 14.11 -9.41
CA SER A 336 19.64 15.34 -10.21
C SER A 336 18.54 16.33 -9.80
N GLU A 337 18.72 17.62 -10.13
CA GLU A 337 17.73 18.66 -9.85
C GLU A 337 16.37 18.31 -10.50
N PRO A 338 15.30 18.10 -9.71
CA PRO A 338 14.09 17.46 -10.20
C PRO A 338 13.27 18.35 -11.15
N SER A 339 13.33 19.67 -11.04
CA SER A 339 12.46 20.55 -11.85
C SER A 339 12.72 20.41 -13.36
N ALA A 340 13.99 20.33 -13.77
CA ALA A 340 14.35 20.17 -15.18
C ALA A 340 13.91 18.80 -15.74
N ILE A 341 14.00 17.75 -14.92
CA ILE A 341 13.56 16.39 -15.24
C ILE A 341 12.03 16.34 -15.40
N VAL A 342 11.30 16.95 -14.46
CA VAL A 342 9.83 17.06 -14.53
C VAL A 342 9.41 17.81 -15.79
N GLU A 343 10.06 18.93 -16.12
CA GLU A 343 9.72 19.70 -17.33
C GLU A 343 9.90 18.86 -18.61
N LYS A 344 11.01 18.12 -18.70
CA LYS A 344 11.31 17.21 -19.82
C LYS A 344 10.21 16.15 -19.97
N TYR A 345 9.95 15.38 -18.93
CA TYR A 345 8.99 14.27 -19.02
C TYR A 345 7.55 14.73 -19.13
N THR A 346 7.20 15.91 -18.60
CA THR A 346 5.87 16.49 -18.81
C THR A 346 5.63 16.79 -20.30
N LYS A 347 6.62 17.38 -20.99
CA LYS A 347 6.54 17.60 -22.45
C LYS A 347 6.42 16.29 -23.22
N GLU A 348 7.25 15.30 -22.90
CA GLU A 348 7.23 13.99 -23.55
C GLU A 348 5.85 13.30 -23.39
N LEU A 349 5.31 13.27 -22.16
CA LEU A 349 3.99 12.71 -21.87
C LEU A 349 2.89 13.39 -22.69
N ARG A 350 2.91 14.72 -22.80
CA ARG A 350 1.92 15.49 -23.56
C ARG A 350 2.07 15.32 -25.06
N GLU A 351 3.27 15.51 -25.59
CA GLU A 351 3.54 15.62 -27.02
C GLU A 351 3.61 14.27 -27.72
N GLU A 352 4.17 13.26 -27.05
CA GLU A 352 4.44 11.96 -27.67
C GLU A 352 3.44 10.89 -27.22
N LYS A 353 2.98 10.95 -25.96
CA LYS A 353 2.10 9.92 -25.38
C LYS A 353 0.63 10.33 -25.33
N ASN A 354 0.34 11.60 -25.66
CA ASN A 354 -1.00 12.20 -25.64
C ASN A 354 -1.68 12.05 -24.26
N VAL A 355 -0.93 12.32 -23.20
CA VAL A 355 -1.43 12.26 -21.82
C VAL A 355 -2.35 13.45 -21.55
N ASP A 356 -3.45 13.22 -20.83
CA ASP A 356 -4.46 14.23 -20.49
C ASP A 356 -4.17 14.92 -19.15
N ILE A 357 -3.67 14.17 -18.17
CA ILE A 357 -3.35 14.65 -16.81
C ILE A 357 -1.90 14.29 -16.46
N VAL A 358 -1.12 15.24 -15.94
CA VAL A 358 0.23 14.98 -15.40
C VAL A 358 0.24 15.21 -13.90
N ILE A 359 0.54 14.14 -13.17
CA ILE A 359 0.77 14.13 -11.73
C ILE A 359 2.27 14.03 -11.50
N VAL A 360 2.80 14.92 -10.66
CA VAL A 360 4.16 14.82 -10.15
C VAL A 360 4.08 14.33 -8.71
N ASN A 361 4.64 13.16 -8.46
CA ASN A 361 4.78 12.59 -7.12
C ASN A 361 6.23 12.76 -6.68
N ILE A 362 6.49 13.74 -5.82
CA ILE A 362 7.82 14.08 -5.32
C ILE A 362 7.99 13.59 -3.88
N HIS A 363 9.01 12.76 -3.65
CA HIS A 363 9.48 12.51 -2.29
C HIS A 363 10.42 13.65 -1.87
N GLY A 364 9.82 14.74 -1.40
CA GLY A 364 10.50 15.98 -1.03
C GLY A 364 9.52 17.13 -0.81
N ASP A 365 10.02 18.21 -0.23
CA ASP A 365 9.27 19.46 -0.01
C ASP A 365 10.23 20.65 -0.18
N ASP A 366 10.34 21.15 -1.40
CA ASP A 366 11.16 22.29 -1.75
C ASP A 366 10.28 23.40 -2.37
N TYR A 367 10.16 24.52 -1.65
CA TYR A 367 9.39 25.67 -2.09
C TYR A 367 9.86 26.22 -3.45
N SER A 368 11.16 26.10 -3.76
CA SER A 368 11.72 26.55 -5.04
C SER A 368 11.30 25.64 -6.19
N PHE A 369 11.28 24.32 -5.96
CA PHE A 369 10.74 23.33 -6.88
C PHE A 369 9.25 23.58 -7.12
N ASP A 370 8.46 23.68 -6.06
CA ASP A 370 7.02 23.95 -6.10
C ASP A 370 6.70 25.19 -6.94
N SER A 371 7.40 26.29 -6.66
CA SER A 371 7.23 27.56 -7.37
C SER A 371 7.58 27.43 -8.85
N ARG A 372 8.61 26.65 -9.19
CA ARG A 372 9.03 26.43 -10.58
C ARG A 372 8.02 25.57 -11.34
N VAL A 373 7.61 24.45 -10.76
CA VAL A 373 6.63 23.52 -11.37
C VAL A 373 5.26 24.18 -11.54
N ALA A 374 4.80 24.95 -10.55
CA ALA A 374 3.52 25.67 -10.65
C ALA A 374 3.48 26.72 -11.76
N ASN A 375 4.66 27.23 -12.19
CA ASN A 375 4.80 28.21 -13.27
C ASN A 375 5.01 27.57 -14.66
N PHE A 376 5.09 26.24 -14.76
CA PHE A 376 5.12 25.58 -16.06
C PHE A 376 3.84 25.82 -16.85
N SER A 377 3.99 25.96 -18.17
CA SER A 377 2.90 26.33 -19.09
C SER A 377 2.97 25.50 -20.38
N GLY A 378 1.90 25.58 -21.20
CA GLY A 378 1.80 24.81 -22.43
C GLY A 378 1.89 23.30 -22.17
N ASN A 379 2.73 22.61 -22.94
CA ASN A 379 2.94 21.16 -22.79
C ASN A 379 3.81 20.77 -21.58
N SER A 380 4.42 21.73 -20.87
CA SER A 380 5.12 21.46 -19.59
C SER A 380 4.19 21.51 -18.37
N LYS A 381 2.92 21.86 -18.57
CA LYS A 381 2.00 22.19 -17.47
C LYS A 381 1.67 20.94 -16.63
N VAL A 382 2.04 20.97 -15.37
CA VAL A 382 1.70 19.96 -14.35
C VAL A 382 0.32 20.25 -13.77
N ASP A 383 -0.44 19.19 -13.48
CA ASP A 383 -1.82 19.30 -12.98
C ASP A 383 -1.96 19.07 -11.49
N VAL A 384 -1.15 18.17 -10.92
CA VAL A 384 -1.19 17.81 -9.49
C VAL A 384 0.24 17.60 -8.99
N VAL A 385 0.53 18.05 -7.76
CA VAL A 385 1.77 17.71 -7.04
C VAL A 385 1.43 16.97 -5.75
N LEU A 386 1.97 15.76 -5.60
CA LEU A 386 1.91 14.98 -4.36
C LEU A 386 3.31 15.01 -3.74
N LYS A 387 3.40 15.33 -2.45
CA LYS A 387 4.66 15.54 -1.73
C LYS A 387 4.90 14.49 -0.65
N GLY A 388 6.12 14.41 -0.12
CA GLY A 388 6.51 13.53 0.98
C GLY A 388 7.68 14.08 1.79
N HIS A 389 8.40 13.22 2.51
CA HIS A 389 9.67 13.49 3.19
C HIS A 389 9.59 14.31 4.49
N THR A 390 8.90 15.45 4.49
CA THR A 390 8.90 16.36 5.66
C THR A 390 7.88 16.00 6.74
N HIS A 391 7.07 14.96 6.51
CA HIS A 391 6.01 14.45 7.39
C HIS A 391 4.92 15.49 7.74
N ARG A 392 4.80 16.56 6.96
CA ARG A 392 3.83 17.62 7.24
C ARG A 392 2.46 17.27 6.68
N ILE A 393 1.46 17.88 7.28
CA ILE A 393 0.10 17.92 6.73
C ILE A 393 -0.01 19.23 5.98
N GLU A 394 0.11 19.16 4.66
CA GLU A 394 0.01 20.34 3.80
C GLU A 394 -0.89 20.03 2.61
N HIS A 395 -1.86 20.89 2.32
CA HIS A 395 -2.68 20.75 1.14
C HIS A 395 -3.25 22.10 0.74
N GLY A 396 -3.51 22.27 -0.56
CA GLY A 396 -4.05 23.52 -1.08
C GLY A 396 -3.78 23.66 -2.56
N HIS A 397 -3.64 24.91 -3.01
CA HIS A 397 -3.34 25.23 -4.40
C HIS A 397 -2.14 26.18 -4.49
N LEU A 398 -1.24 25.89 -5.41
CA LEU A 398 -0.24 26.83 -5.90
C LEU A 398 -0.77 27.40 -7.21
N SER A 399 -1.20 28.66 -7.19
CA SER A 399 -2.01 29.26 -8.27
C SER A 399 -3.29 28.44 -8.51
N THR A 400 -3.33 27.60 -9.54
CA THR A 400 -4.46 26.70 -9.84
C THR A 400 -4.12 25.23 -9.66
N MET A 401 -2.87 24.89 -9.38
CA MET A 401 -2.40 23.51 -9.28
C MET A 401 -2.60 22.99 -7.85
N PRO A 402 -3.48 22.00 -7.61
CA PRO A 402 -3.60 21.39 -6.29
C PRO A 402 -2.31 20.68 -5.88
N PHE A 403 -2.02 20.73 -4.59
CA PHE A 403 -0.95 19.93 -3.97
C PHE A 403 -1.39 19.31 -2.64
N LEU A 404 -0.69 18.25 -2.23
CA LEU A 404 -0.99 17.50 -1.01
C LEU A 404 0.24 16.77 -0.46
N GLN A 405 0.38 16.78 0.86
CA GLN A 405 1.22 15.91 1.69
C GLN A 405 0.37 15.42 2.87
N ALA A 406 0.32 14.10 3.10
CA ALA A 406 -0.58 13.46 4.05
C ALA A 406 0.15 13.01 5.34
N GLY A 407 0.98 13.87 5.92
CA GLY A 407 1.65 13.57 7.19
C GLY A 407 2.63 12.41 7.06
N SER A 408 2.54 11.44 7.97
CA SER A 408 3.36 10.21 7.99
C SER A 408 2.68 9.11 8.81
N ASN A 409 3.30 7.94 8.92
CA ASN A 409 2.92 6.81 9.78
C ASN A 409 1.49 6.28 9.57
N GLY A 410 0.91 6.49 8.38
CA GLY A 410 -0.48 6.09 8.12
C GLY A 410 -1.49 6.76 9.06
N LYS A 411 -1.18 7.95 9.59
CA LYS A 411 -2.11 8.74 10.42
C LYS A 411 -3.21 9.40 9.60
N TYR A 412 -2.95 9.61 8.31
CA TYR A 412 -3.85 10.26 7.38
C TYR A 412 -3.83 9.53 6.04
N LEU A 413 -4.98 9.51 5.37
CA LEU A 413 -5.08 9.17 3.96
C LEU A 413 -5.28 10.48 3.16
N GLY A 414 -4.37 10.76 2.24
CA GLY A 414 -4.50 11.89 1.33
C GLY A 414 -5.56 11.64 0.26
N ARG A 415 -6.31 12.68 -0.12
CA ARG A 415 -7.25 12.63 -1.25
C ARG A 415 -7.24 13.94 -2.04
N ILE A 416 -7.24 13.84 -3.36
CA ILE A 416 -7.56 14.96 -4.26
C ILE A 416 -8.74 14.55 -5.14
N GLU A 417 -9.87 15.24 -4.99
CA GLU A 417 -10.97 15.14 -5.95
C GLU A 417 -10.75 16.18 -7.06
N MET A 418 -10.39 15.73 -8.26
CA MET A 418 -10.13 16.61 -9.41
C MET A 418 -11.27 16.51 -10.42
N PRO A 419 -12.12 17.54 -10.56
CA PRO A 419 -13.16 17.57 -11.58
C PRO A 419 -12.57 17.77 -12.97
N TYR A 420 -13.13 17.06 -13.96
CA TYR A 420 -12.78 17.22 -15.36
C TYR A 420 -14.00 17.29 -16.26
N GLN A 421 -13.81 17.88 -17.43
CA GLN A 421 -14.77 17.89 -18.51
C GLN A 421 -14.13 17.37 -19.79
N ILE A 422 -14.87 16.59 -20.56
CA ILE A 422 -14.50 16.24 -21.94
C ILE A 422 -15.56 16.86 -22.84
N ILE A 423 -15.16 17.83 -23.65
CA ILE A 423 -16.02 18.54 -24.60
C ILE A 423 -15.51 18.29 -26.02
N ASN A 424 -16.30 17.62 -26.85
CA ASN A 424 -15.94 17.29 -28.24
C ASN A 424 -14.58 16.57 -28.34
N ASN A 425 -14.35 15.60 -27.45
CA ASN A 425 -13.09 14.87 -27.27
C ASN A 425 -11.88 15.72 -26.82
N ASN A 426 -12.10 16.97 -26.39
CA ASN A 426 -11.06 17.76 -25.75
C ASN A 426 -11.23 17.66 -24.24
N PHE A 427 -10.22 17.11 -23.58
CA PHE A 427 -10.12 17.10 -22.14
C PHE A 427 -9.81 18.51 -21.60
N THR A 428 -10.50 18.88 -20.53
CA THR A 428 -10.18 20.05 -19.71
C THR A 428 -10.32 19.70 -18.24
N SER A 429 -9.21 19.73 -17.49
CA SER A 429 -9.22 19.67 -16.02
C SER A 429 -9.59 21.03 -15.44
N ASN A 430 -10.46 21.09 -14.44
CA ASN A 430 -10.67 22.31 -13.66
C ASN A 430 -9.89 22.26 -12.36
N ARG A 431 -8.57 22.49 -12.47
CA ARG A 431 -7.65 22.32 -11.34
C ARG A 431 -7.96 23.24 -10.17
N ALA A 432 -8.39 24.48 -10.43
CA ALA A 432 -8.78 25.44 -9.39
C ALA A 432 -9.99 24.99 -8.55
N ASN A 433 -10.80 24.07 -9.08
CA ASN A 433 -11.94 23.48 -8.40
C ASN A 433 -11.62 22.11 -7.77
N SER A 434 -10.36 21.68 -7.79
CA SER A 434 -9.98 20.43 -7.13
C SER A 434 -10.10 20.59 -5.62
N VAL A 435 -10.42 19.49 -4.93
CA VAL A 435 -10.55 19.48 -3.47
C VAL A 435 -9.48 18.57 -2.88
N PRO A 436 -8.30 19.11 -2.53
CA PRO A 436 -7.29 18.36 -1.79
C PRO A 436 -7.67 18.31 -0.29
N SER A 437 -7.54 17.15 0.32
CA SER A 437 -7.86 16.90 1.72
C SER A 437 -7.01 15.78 2.33
N VAL A 438 -6.94 15.77 3.65
CA VAL A 438 -6.39 14.67 4.45
C VAL A 438 -7.53 14.06 5.26
N ILE A 439 -7.63 12.73 5.24
CA ILE A 439 -8.70 11.98 5.86
C ILE A 439 -8.12 11.25 7.08
N ASP A 440 -8.62 11.60 8.27
CA ASP A 440 -8.33 10.91 9.54
C ASP A 440 -9.59 10.28 10.16
N SER A 441 -10.76 10.53 9.57
CA SER A 441 -12.06 10.21 10.14
C SER A 441 -13.07 9.83 9.05
N ASP A 442 -12.96 8.59 8.55
CA ASP A 442 -13.98 7.94 7.72
C ASP A 442 -14.56 6.74 8.49
N ILE A 443 -15.88 6.51 8.36
CA ILE A 443 -16.56 5.40 9.05
C ILE A 443 -15.95 4.05 8.71
N ARG A 444 -15.40 3.88 7.50
CA ARG A 444 -14.75 2.65 7.04
C ARG A 444 -13.43 2.37 7.74
N PHE A 445 -12.80 3.38 8.37
CA PHE A 445 -11.62 3.16 9.21
C PHE A 445 -11.95 2.42 10.52
N ASN A 446 -13.23 2.23 10.87
CA ASN A 446 -13.63 1.43 12.02
C ASN A 446 -13.71 -0.07 11.71
N THR A 447 -13.44 -0.47 10.48
CA THR A 447 -13.50 -1.87 10.05
C THR A 447 -12.23 -2.23 9.31
N GLU A 448 -11.65 -3.36 9.70
CA GLU A 448 -10.47 -3.93 9.07
C GLU A 448 -10.86 -4.76 7.84
N ASN A 449 -10.01 -4.76 6.82
CA ASN A 449 -10.19 -5.60 5.65
C ASN A 449 -9.66 -7.02 5.92
N LYS A 450 -10.51 -8.02 5.69
CA LYS A 450 -10.18 -9.44 5.96
C LYS A 450 -8.96 -9.93 5.18
N ASN A 451 -8.81 -9.57 3.91
CA ASN A 451 -7.69 -10.03 3.09
C ASN A 451 -6.37 -9.40 3.57
N LEU A 452 -6.38 -8.10 3.86
CA LEU A 452 -5.23 -7.40 4.41
C LEU A 452 -4.83 -7.97 5.77
N ASN A 453 -5.79 -8.27 6.65
CA ASN A 453 -5.52 -8.93 7.93
C ASN A 453 -4.87 -10.30 7.76
N ASN A 454 -5.36 -11.14 6.85
CA ASN A 454 -4.75 -12.45 6.61
C ASN A 454 -3.27 -12.32 6.19
N ILE A 455 -2.92 -11.30 5.41
CA ILE A 455 -1.54 -11.00 5.04
C ILE A 455 -0.76 -10.52 6.28
N ILE A 456 -1.30 -9.56 7.04
CA ILE A 456 -0.66 -9.02 8.25
C ILE A 456 -0.40 -10.11 9.30
N ASP A 457 -1.38 -10.99 9.55
CA ASP A 457 -1.31 -12.04 10.56
C ASP A 457 -0.20 -13.04 10.23
N LYS A 458 -0.07 -13.45 8.96
CA LYS A 458 1.00 -14.35 8.50
C LYS A 458 2.40 -13.84 8.88
N TYR A 459 2.66 -12.54 8.75
CA TYR A 459 3.94 -11.94 9.09
C TYR A 459 4.07 -11.66 10.59
N SER A 460 2.98 -11.24 11.24
CA SER A 460 2.96 -10.93 12.67
C SER A 460 3.17 -12.17 13.54
N GLU A 461 2.66 -13.33 13.13
CA GLU A 461 2.87 -14.61 13.81
C GLU A 461 4.35 -15.00 13.88
N ALA A 462 5.13 -14.72 12.83
CA ALA A 462 6.56 -15.05 12.79
C ALA A 462 7.39 -14.28 13.84
N ILE A 463 6.92 -13.10 14.25
CA ILE A 463 7.57 -12.22 15.24
C ILE A 463 6.69 -11.99 16.48
N TYR A 464 5.76 -12.90 16.77
CA TYR A 464 4.76 -12.74 17.83
C TYR A 464 5.39 -12.36 19.19
N GLU A 465 6.48 -13.03 19.56
CA GLU A 465 7.18 -12.77 20.83
C GLU A 465 7.71 -11.33 20.89
N ALA A 466 8.34 -10.86 19.80
CA ALA A 466 8.89 -9.52 19.73
C ALA A 466 7.80 -8.43 19.79
N LEU A 467 6.63 -8.71 19.23
CA LEU A 467 5.47 -7.79 19.22
C LEU A 467 4.71 -7.74 20.54
N ASN A 468 4.62 -8.85 21.28
CA ASN A 468 3.62 -8.98 22.35
C ASN A 468 4.20 -9.25 23.75
N VAL A 469 5.45 -9.69 23.86
CA VAL A 469 6.03 -10.05 25.16
C VAL A 469 6.67 -8.83 25.82
N GLU A 470 6.08 -8.41 26.93
CA GLU A 470 6.62 -7.35 27.79
C GLU A 470 8.00 -7.77 28.36
N ILE A 471 9.00 -6.92 28.14
CA ILE A 471 10.34 -7.05 28.71
C ILE A 471 10.35 -6.38 30.09
N ILE A 472 9.94 -5.12 30.16
CA ILE A 472 9.94 -4.28 31.37
C ILE A 472 8.96 -3.12 31.18
N LYS A 473 8.46 -2.51 32.26
CA LYS A 473 7.58 -1.34 32.14
C LYS A 473 8.33 -0.01 32.09
N ALA A 474 7.80 0.94 31.34
CA ALA A 474 8.21 2.34 31.44
C ALA A 474 7.67 2.95 32.75
N GLN A 475 8.55 3.39 33.65
CA GLN A 475 8.12 4.01 34.91
C GLN A 475 7.50 5.41 34.69
N GLU A 476 8.01 6.14 33.69
CA GLU A 476 7.59 7.49 33.31
C GLU A 476 7.58 7.64 31.79
N TYR A 477 6.97 8.72 31.31
CA TYR A 477 7.06 9.09 29.89
C TYR A 477 8.51 9.44 29.56
N MET A 478 9.11 8.70 28.64
CA MET A 478 10.48 8.93 28.18
C MET A 478 10.44 9.51 26.77
N SER A 479 10.62 10.82 26.68
CA SER A 479 10.70 11.53 25.40
C SER A 479 11.84 11.01 24.51
N LYS A 480 11.73 11.26 23.21
CA LYS A 480 12.81 11.07 22.24
C LYS A 480 14.15 11.66 22.71
N SER A 481 14.15 12.89 23.23
CA SER A 481 15.38 13.56 23.70
C SER A 481 16.01 12.86 24.91
N SER A 482 15.21 12.46 25.90
CA SER A 482 15.71 11.72 27.07
C SER A 482 16.24 10.34 26.68
N LEU A 483 15.60 9.66 25.72
CA LEU A 483 16.06 8.38 25.20
C LEU A 483 17.37 8.51 24.40
N SER A 484 17.57 9.57 23.61
CA SER A 484 18.85 9.84 22.94
C SER A 484 20.01 9.99 23.93
N LYS A 485 19.77 10.63 25.09
CA LYS A 485 20.78 10.75 26.15
C LYS A 485 21.02 9.41 26.84
N PHE A 486 19.95 8.68 27.12
CA PHE A 486 20.03 7.37 27.75
C PHE A 486 20.82 6.37 26.89
N ILE A 487 20.54 6.28 25.59
CA ILE A 487 21.27 5.36 24.71
C ILE A 487 22.74 5.75 24.58
N SER A 488 23.09 7.04 24.61
CA SER A 488 24.48 7.48 24.66
C SER A 488 25.17 6.99 25.95
N ARG A 489 24.51 7.11 27.11
CA ARG A 489 25.03 6.56 28.37
C ARG A 489 25.20 5.04 28.31
N VAL A 490 24.22 4.34 27.75
CA VAL A 490 24.26 2.89 27.53
C VAL A 490 25.44 2.49 26.66
N MET A 491 25.63 3.13 25.50
CA MET A 491 26.77 2.90 24.61
C MET A 491 28.08 3.10 25.35
N LYS A 492 28.25 4.23 26.04
CA LYS A 492 29.45 4.53 26.83
C LYS A 492 29.75 3.40 27.82
N THR A 493 28.76 2.98 28.61
CA THR A 493 28.93 1.96 29.65
C THR A 493 29.21 0.57 29.08
N TYR A 494 28.43 0.11 28.10
CA TYR A 494 28.52 -1.26 27.59
C TYR A 494 29.72 -1.48 26.67
N THR A 495 30.20 -0.44 26.01
CA THR A 495 31.41 -0.50 25.16
C THR A 495 32.69 -0.15 25.90
N ASN A 496 32.59 0.27 27.17
CA ASN A 496 33.69 0.83 27.96
C ASN A 496 34.43 2.00 27.25
N ALA A 497 33.68 2.79 26.46
CA ALA A 497 34.18 4.00 25.82
C ALA A 497 34.28 5.16 26.83
N ASP A 498 35.15 6.12 26.55
CA ASP A 498 35.27 7.34 27.35
C ASP A 498 34.09 8.29 27.10
N ILE A 499 33.64 8.33 25.84
CA ILE A 499 32.61 9.25 25.32
C ILE A 499 31.66 8.44 24.43
N ALA A 500 30.39 8.84 24.41
CA ALA A 500 29.43 8.35 23.43
C ALA A 500 28.66 9.50 22.77
N ILE A 501 28.40 9.38 21.47
CA ILE A 501 27.72 10.39 20.65
C ILE A 501 26.59 9.71 19.86
N HIS A 502 25.36 10.21 20.00
CA HIS A 502 24.20 9.76 19.25
C HIS A 502 23.41 10.96 18.71
N ASN A 503 23.03 10.93 17.44
CA ASN A 503 22.19 11.96 16.82
C ASN A 503 20.73 11.80 17.23
N ASN A 504 20.07 12.89 17.64
CA ASN A 504 18.65 12.84 18.03
C ASN A 504 17.73 12.34 16.91
N GLY A 505 18.09 12.58 15.63
CA GLY A 505 17.36 12.07 14.45
C GLY A 505 17.23 10.54 14.41
N GLY A 506 18.20 9.81 14.96
CA GLY A 506 18.24 8.35 15.05
C GLY A 506 17.27 7.77 16.09
N THR A 507 16.80 8.57 17.04
CA THR A 507 15.74 8.18 17.98
C THR A 507 14.38 8.60 17.41
N ARG A 508 13.41 7.70 17.29
CA ARG A 508 12.18 7.95 16.50
C ARG A 508 10.89 8.02 17.30
N ALA A 509 10.82 7.37 18.46
CA ALA A 509 9.62 7.32 19.30
C ALA A 509 9.94 7.54 20.79
N PRO A 510 8.97 7.98 21.59
CA PRO A 510 9.05 7.93 23.04
C PRO A 510 8.70 6.53 23.57
N PHE A 511 8.90 6.32 24.87
CA PHE A 511 8.18 5.29 25.62
C PHE A 511 7.09 5.94 26.47
N GLU A 512 5.89 5.38 26.43
CA GLU A 512 4.73 5.88 27.16
C GLU A 512 4.69 5.36 28.59
N GLN A 513 4.33 6.23 29.53
CA GLN A 513 4.32 5.90 30.96
C GLN A 513 3.39 4.72 31.27
N GLY A 514 3.88 3.78 32.09
CA GLY A 514 3.11 2.67 32.64
C GLY A 514 2.86 1.52 31.67
N LEU A 515 3.24 1.67 30.39
CA LEU A 515 3.12 0.60 29.40
C LEU A 515 4.29 -0.38 29.51
N GLY A 516 3.99 -1.64 29.20
CA GLY A 516 5.01 -2.66 28.97
C GLY A 516 5.77 -2.39 27.69
N ILE A 517 7.09 -2.51 27.75
CA ILE A 517 7.98 -2.31 26.61
C ILE A 517 8.29 -3.68 26.01
N THR A 518 7.95 -3.85 24.75
CA THR A 518 8.24 -5.04 23.94
C THR A 518 9.51 -4.83 23.11
N ALA A 519 9.98 -5.87 22.43
CA ALA A 519 11.10 -5.72 21.51
C ALA A 519 10.71 -4.86 20.29
N ALA A 520 9.45 -4.89 19.87
CA ALA A 520 8.93 -4.01 18.82
C ALA A 520 8.92 -2.53 19.24
N ASP A 521 8.66 -2.23 20.51
CA ASP A 521 8.75 -0.86 21.02
C ASP A 521 10.20 -0.36 21.03
N VAL A 522 11.16 -1.19 21.43
CA VAL A 522 12.59 -0.85 21.35
C VAL A 522 12.99 -0.57 19.90
N PHE A 523 12.52 -1.40 18.96
CA PHE A 523 12.74 -1.20 17.54
C PHE A 523 12.11 0.11 17.06
N LYS A 524 10.86 0.43 17.45
CA LYS A 524 10.20 1.70 17.11
C LYS A 524 11.00 2.91 17.58
N VAL A 525 11.71 2.83 18.70
CA VAL A 525 12.60 3.90 19.18
C VAL A 525 13.88 4.00 18.34
N PHE A 526 14.49 2.88 17.96
CA PHE A 526 15.72 2.81 17.15
C PHE A 526 15.55 1.91 15.92
N PRO A 527 14.81 2.35 14.88
CA PRO A 527 14.35 1.47 13.81
C PRO A 527 15.34 1.33 12.65
N PHE A 528 16.54 1.90 12.80
CA PHE A 528 17.60 1.83 11.80
C PHE A 528 18.60 0.76 12.21
N ASP A 529 19.13 0.04 11.22
CA ASP A 529 20.17 -1.00 11.39
C ASP A 529 21.56 -0.35 11.66
N ASN A 530 21.59 0.76 12.40
CA ASN A 530 22.76 1.55 12.73
C ASN A 530 23.67 0.76 13.67
N ARG A 531 24.88 0.45 13.20
CA ARG A 531 25.87 -0.25 14.01
C ARG A 531 26.62 0.73 14.89
N ILE A 532 27.04 0.26 16.06
CA ILE A 532 27.87 1.04 16.96
C ILE A 532 29.32 0.95 16.48
N VAL A 533 29.94 2.12 16.31
CA VAL A 533 31.32 2.32 15.88
C VAL A 533 32.14 2.81 17.07
N LEU A 534 33.29 2.18 17.29
CA LEU A 534 34.32 2.55 18.24
C LEU A 534 35.51 3.13 17.50
N VAL A 535 35.90 4.35 17.83
CA VAL A 535 37.01 5.07 17.19
C VAL A 535 37.81 5.86 18.22
N GLU A 536 39.13 5.83 18.11
CA GLU A 536 40.03 6.67 18.92
C GLU A 536 40.08 8.07 18.32
N VAL A 537 39.82 9.10 19.14
CA VAL A 537 39.75 10.50 18.71
C VAL A 537 40.56 11.36 19.66
N THR A 538 41.34 12.30 19.13
CA THR A 538 42.09 13.22 19.99
C THR A 538 41.14 14.22 20.65
N GLY A 539 41.47 14.67 21.86
CA GLY A 539 40.69 15.73 22.51
C GLY A 539 40.65 17.04 21.71
N ARG A 540 41.64 17.27 20.83
CA ARG A 540 41.62 18.40 19.90
C ARG A 540 40.49 18.24 18.88
N ASP A 541 40.44 17.11 18.19
CA ASP A 541 39.45 16.85 17.15
C ASP A 541 38.04 16.81 17.77
N LEU A 542 37.89 16.26 18.98
CA LEU A 542 36.64 16.32 19.75
C LEU A 542 36.21 17.75 20.08
N ASN A 543 37.14 18.61 20.50
CA ASN A 543 36.84 20.02 20.75
C ASN A 543 36.46 20.76 19.47
N GLU A 544 37.02 20.38 18.31
CA GLU A 544 36.65 20.94 17.01
C GLU A 544 35.26 20.49 16.58
N PHE A 545 34.97 19.18 16.66
CA PHE A 545 33.64 18.61 16.44
C PHE A 545 32.59 19.30 17.33
N TYR A 546 32.88 19.43 18.63
CA TYR A 546 32.00 20.04 19.62
C TYR A 546 31.73 21.54 19.38
N ARG A 547 32.69 22.27 18.82
CA ARG A 547 32.56 23.71 18.51
C ARG A 547 31.94 23.98 17.16
N GLY A 548 31.61 22.94 16.38
CA GLY A 548 30.95 23.10 15.10
C GLY A 548 29.59 23.78 15.27
N ASP A 549 29.42 24.96 14.67
CA ASP A 549 28.15 25.72 14.72
C ASP A 549 26.96 25.00 14.04
N TRP A 550 27.21 23.84 13.42
CA TRP A 550 26.24 23.00 12.73
C TRP A 550 25.59 21.94 13.62
N LEU A 551 26.02 21.80 14.89
CA LEU A 551 25.50 20.83 15.85
C LEU A 551 24.79 21.50 17.03
N THR A 552 23.56 21.07 17.30
CA THR A 552 22.94 21.27 18.62
C THR A 552 23.21 20.03 19.46
N HIS A 553 23.93 20.18 20.57
CA HIS A 553 24.28 19.06 21.45
C HIS A 553 23.91 19.30 22.91
N TYR A 554 23.73 18.20 23.63
CA TYR A 554 23.63 18.16 25.08
C TYR A 554 24.75 17.26 25.58
N THR A 555 25.58 17.78 26.47
CA THR A 555 26.78 17.09 26.95
C THR A 555 26.87 17.15 28.46
N ASP A 556 27.48 16.12 29.05
CA ASP A 556 27.93 16.15 30.43
C ASP A 556 29.30 16.85 30.57
N GLU A 557 30.08 16.94 29.48
CA GLU A 557 31.43 17.50 29.42
C GLU A 557 31.56 18.58 28.34
N SER A 558 32.10 19.74 28.67
CA SER A 558 32.14 20.91 27.75
C SER A 558 33.53 21.19 27.15
N SER A 559 34.54 20.41 27.52
CA SER A 559 35.90 20.55 26.99
C SER A 559 36.72 19.27 27.20
N PHE A 560 37.54 18.92 26.20
CA PHE A 560 38.43 17.77 26.24
C PHE A 560 39.90 18.22 26.30
N ASN A 561 40.79 17.42 26.90
CA ASN A 561 42.21 17.73 26.90
C ASN A 561 42.78 17.45 25.50
N ASN A 562 43.26 18.50 24.82
CA ASN A 562 43.79 18.43 23.45
C ASN A 562 44.89 17.38 23.23
N ASN A 563 45.60 16.97 24.27
CA ASN A 563 46.73 16.04 24.18
C ASN A 563 46.36 14.59 24.55
N GLU A 564 45.13 14.35 25.01
CA GLU A 564 44.64 13.01 25.33
C GLU A 564 43.92 12.41 24.12
N THR A 565 43.87 11.08 24.07
CA THR A 565 43.06 10.33 23.12
C THR A 565 41.92 9.66 23.88
N TYR A 566 40.73 9.70 23.31
CA TYR A 566 39.51 9.16 23.90
C TYR A 566 38.96 8.09 22.98
N LEU A 567 38.52 6.97 23.54
CA LEU A 567 37.69 6.00 22.83
C LEU A 567 36.26 6.56 22.76
N VAL A 568 35.77 6.76 21.54
CA VAL A 568 34.43 7.30 21.27
C VAL A 568 33.55 6.20 20.69
N ALA A 569 32.40 5.98 21.34
CA ALA A 569 31.32 5.17 20.79
C ALA A 569 30.32 6.07 20.05
N THR A 570 30.06 5.80 18.78
CA THR A 570 29.01 6.50 18.02
C THR A 570 28.27 5.52 17.12
N ASN A 571 27.29 5.97 16.34
CA ASN A 571 26.70 5.13 15.29
C ASN A 571 27.39 5.40 13.95
N ASP A 572 27.34 4.42 13.05
CA ASP A 572 27.90 4.50 11.71
C ASP A 572 27.39 5.68 10.89
N TYR A 573 26.11 6.06 11.01
CA TYR A 573 25.58 7.27 10.37
C TYR A 573 26.34 8.54 10.78
N VAL A 574 26.54 8.75 12.08
CA VAL A 574 27.27 9.91 12.63
C VAL A 574 28.75 9.83 12.25
N TYR A 575 29.36 8.65 12.34
CA TYR A 575 30.77 8.45 12.00
C TYR A 575 31.05 8.78 10.53
N PHE A 576 30.35 8.13 9.59
CA PHE A 576 30.60 8.33 8.16
C PHE A 576 30.14 9.71 7.66
N GLY A 577 29.07 10.26 8.24
CA GLY A 577 28.60 11.60 7.92
C GLY A 577 29.57 12.71 8.35
N ASN A 578 30.45 12.45 9.32
CA ASN A 578 31.38 13.44 9.89
C ASN A 578 32.81 12.90 9.99
N LYS A 579 33.18 12.00 9.08
CA LYS A 579 34.42 11.23 9.14
C LYS A 579 35.67 12.11 9.30
N ASP A 580 35.69 13.24 8.58
CA ASP A 580 36.78 14.21 8.63
C ASP A 580 36.93 14.86 10.01
N SER A 581 35.84 14.99 10.77
CA SER A 581 35.87 15.53 12.13
C SER A 581 36.38 14.52 13.17
N PHE A 582 36.27 13.22 12.90
CA PHE A 582 36.87 12.18 13.75
C PHE A 582 38.36 11.99 13.47
N ASN A 583 38.82 12.38 12.26
CA ASN A 583 40.23 12.37 11.83
C ASN A 583 40.95 11.03 12.06
N ASN A 584 40.20 9.93 11.97
CA ASN A 584 40.71 8.57 12.14
C ASN A 584 39.91 7.59 11.27
N ASP A 585 40.59 6.95 10.31
CA ASP A 585 40.01 5.94 9.43
C ASP A 585 39.87 4.57 10.09
N SER A 586 40.62 4.33 11.17
CA SER A 586 40.62 3.06 11.90
C SER A 586 39.51 3.05 12.95
N HIS A 587 38.49 2.24 12.69
CA HIS A 587 37.37 2.04 13.59
C HIS A 587 37.07 0.55 13.77
N GLN A 588 36.36 0.22 14.84
CA GLN A 588 35.85 -1.12 15.12
C GLN A 588 34.34 -1.06 15.25
N TYR A 589 33.65 -2.07 14.74
CA TYR A 589 32.25 -2.25 15.08
C TYR A 589 32.13 -2.97 16.41
N TYR A 590 31.26 -2.46 17.28
CA TYR A 590 30.81 -3.23 18.43
C TYR A 590 29.96 -4.43 17.96
N GLU A 591 29.87 -5.46 18.81
CA GLU A 591 29.22 -6.72 18.44
C GLU A 591 27.69 -6.58 18.28
N LEU A 592 27.07 -5.68 19.06
CA LEU A 592 25.63 -5.37 18.99
C LEU A 592 25.40 -4.06 18.24
N ASP A 593 24.30 -3.97 17.50
CA ASP A 593 23.77 -2.70 17.02
C ASP A 593 23.04 -1.90 18.13
N LEU A 594 22.54 -0.70 17.82
CA LEU A 594 21.84 0.15 18.80
C LEU A 594 20.57 -0.51 19.37
N TYR A 595 19.81 -1.21 18.52
CA TYR A 595 18.57 -1.87 18.90
C TYR A 595 18.86 -3.06 19.83
N GLU A 596 19.78 -3.93 19.42
CA GLU A 596 20.21 -5.11 20.17
C GLU A 596 20.81 -4.71 21.52
N LEU A 597 21.61 -3.64 21.55
CA LEU A 597 22.21 -3.14 22.78
C LEU A 597 21.14 -2.69 23.78
N LEU A 598 20.17 -1.87 23.36
CA LEU A 598 19.11 -1.45 24.28
C LEU A 598 18.24 -2.63 24.69
N LEU A 599 17.89 -3.52 23.75
CA LEU A 599 17.13 -4.73 24.05
C LEU A 599 17.82 -5.58 25.12
N LYS A 600 19.14 -5.73 25.02
CA LYS A 600 19.97 -6.40 26.03
C LYS A 600 19.90 -5.68 27.39
N VAL A 601 20.08 -4.37 27.43
CA VAL A 601 20.00 -3.58 28.68
C VAL A 601 18.68 -3.77 29.38
N LEU A 602 17.55 -3.71 28.65
CA LEU A 602 16.23 -3.86 29.25
C LEU A 602 16.01 -5.26 29.83
N LYS A 603 16.50 -6.29 29.13
CA LYS A 603 16.50 -7.67 29.64
C LYS A 603 17.39 -7.82 30.88
N ASP A 604 18.60 -7.26 30.87
CA ASP A 604 19.51 -7.29 32.02
C ASP A 604 18.90 -6.57 33.25
N LEU A 605 18.22 -5.43 33.04
CA LEU A 605 17.49 -4.72 34.09
C LEU A 605 16.36 -5.58 34.68
N ARG A 606 15.54 -6.20 33.82
CA ARG A 606 14.49 -7.13 34.26
C ARG A 606 15.08 -8.29 35.06
N ASP A 607 16.15 -8.90 34.57
CA ASP A 607 16.79 -10.06 35.19
C ASP A 607 17.46 -9.72 36.53
N SER A 608 17.80 -8.44 36.76
CA SER A 608 18.22 -7.92 38.07
C SER A 608 17.07 -7.76 39.09
N GLY A 609 15.84 -8.06 38.68
CA GLY A 609 14.65 -8.02 39.52
C GLY A 609 13.82 -6.73 39.42
N LEU A 610 14.19 -5.81 38.51
CA LEU A 610 13.40 -4.60 38.26
C LEU A 610 12.15 -4.92 37.44
N LYS A 611 11.04 -4.26 37.80
CA LYS A 611 9.76 -4.37 37.09
C LYS A 611 9.47 -3.19 36.17
N GLU A 612 10.12 -2.07 36.45
CA GLU A 612 9.98 -0.81 35.73
C GLU A 612 11.35 -0.12 35.62
N PHE A 613 11.54 0.71 34.60
CA PHE A 613 12.74 1.53 34.45
C PHE A 613 12.42 2.94 33.92
N ASN A 614 13.36 3.86 34.14
CA ASN A 614 13.42 5.16 33.49
C ASN A 614 14.86 5.47 33.04
N VAL A 615 15.07 6.60 32.38
CA VAL A 615 16.39 6.99 31.86
C VAL A 615 17.46 7.21 32.95
N ASN A 616 17.08 7.33 34.22
CA ASN A 616 17.97 7.45 35.38
C ASN A 616 18.21 6.13 36.11
N THR A 617 17.56 5.03 35.72
CA THR A 617 17.78 3.71 36.31
C THR A 617 19.27 3.32 36.17
N PRO A 618 19.93 2.92 37.27
CA PRO A 618 21.33 2.48 37.21
C PRO A 618 21.50 1.32 36.23
N LEU A 619 22.50 1.43 35.35
CA LEU A 619 22.81 0.34 34.42
C LEU A 619 23.41 -0.84 35.20
N PRO A 620 23.09 -2.10 34.85
CA PRO A 620 23.70 -3.26 35.46
C PRO A 620 25.21 -3.19 35.35
N ILE A 621 25.93 -3.48 36.44
CA ILE A 621 27.39 -3.58 36.40
C ILE A 621 27.72 -4.83 35.59
N ILE A 622 28.15 -4.63 34.35
CA ILE A 622 28.72 -5.72 33.55
C ILE A 622 30.03 -6.11 34.25
N GLY A 623 30.16 -7.39 34.59
CA GLY A 623 31.40 -7.90 35.18
C GLY A 623 32.59 -7.56 34.29
N ALA A 624 33.60 -6.93 34.89
CA ALA A 624 34.89 -6.63 34.28
C ALA A 624 35.60 -7.90 33.79
#